data_AF-A0A920MV07-F1
#
_entry.id   AF-A0A920MV07-F1
#
_cell.length_a   1.000
_cell.length_b   1.000
_cell.length_c   1.000
_cell.angle_alpha   90.00
_cell.angle_beta   90.00
_cell.angle_gamma   90.00
#
_symmetry.space_group_name_H-M   'P 1'
#
loop_
_entity.id
_entity.type
_entity.pdbx_description
1 polymer ?
#
loop_
_entity_poly.entity_id
_entity_poly.type
_entity_poly.pdbx_seq_one_letter_code
_entity_poly.pdbx_strand_id
1 'polypeptide(L)'
;MAGISKNNPRVRELRKLLRDAKFRLECQKFAAEGIEVLKECVLTGNWPLDVFVANNHPISKEIDSLLEGTEVTVWHIEESIIPSVATTVTPQPVISTFPHN
;
A
#
# COMPACT_ATOMS: atom_id res chain seq x y z
N MET A 1 5.87 16.66 7.48
CA MET A 1 4.57 16.35 6.85
C MET A 1 3.70 15.66 7.88
N ALA A 2 2.46 16.11 8.09
CA ALA A 2 1.55 15.46 9.02
C ALA A 2 1.22 14.06 8.48
N GLY A 3 1.67 13.03 9.19
CA GLY A 3 1.42 11.65 8.82
C GLY A 3 -0.09 11.39 8.77
N ILE A 4 -0.50 10.61 7.79
CA ILE A 4 -1.89 10.17 7.68
C ILE A 4 -2.21 9.28 8.88
N SER A 5 -3.32 9.53 9.55
CA SER A 5 -3.74 8.77 10.73
C SER A 5 -4.52 7.49 10.38
N LYS A 6 -4.66 6.59 11.36
CA LYS A 6 -5.44 5.33 11.26
C LYS A 6 -6.92 5.49 10.85
N ASN A 7 -7.46 6.71 11.00
CA ASN A 7 -8.85 7.05 10.70
C ASN A 7 -9.05 7.59 9.27
N ASN A 8 -7.96 7.81 8.53
CA ASN A 8 -8.04 8.26 7.15
C ASN A 8 -8.85 7.27 6.29
N PRO A 9 -9.75 7.75 5.42
CA PRO A 9 -10.57 6.90 4.55
C PRO A 9 -9.77 5.87 3.75
N ARG A 10 -8.58 6.22 3.24
CA ARG A 10 -7.69 5.32 2.49
C ARG A 10 -7.11 4.22 3.37
N VAL A 11 -6.72 4.54 4.60
CA VAL A 11 -6.25 3.52 5.57
C VAL A 11 -7.40 2.58 5.96
N ARG A 12 -8.63 3.10 6.07
CA ARG A 12 -9.83 2.28 6.31
C ARG A 12 -10.16 1.36 5.14
N GLU A 13 -10.05 1.87 3.91
CA GLU A 13 -10.20 1.09 2.67
C GLU A 13 -9.14 -0.02 2.60
N LEU A 14 -7.87 0.32 2.82
CA LEU A 14 -6.75 -0.64 2.88
C LEU A 14 -7.02 -1.77 3.88
N ARG A 15 -7.45 -1.44 5.10
CA ARG A 15 -7.81 -2.43 6.13
C ARG A 15 -8.89 -3.39 5.65
N LYS A 16 -9.91 -2.90 4.92
CA LYS A 16 -10.96 -3.74 4.35
C LYS A 16 -10.41 -4.62 3.23
N LEU A 17 -9.59 -4.08 2.33
CA LEU A 17 -8.98 -4.86 1.24
C LEU A 17 -8.18 -6.06 1.79
N LEU A 18 -7.42 -5.87 2.87
CA LEU A 18 -6.63 -6.94 3.48
C LEU A 18 -7.47 -8.02 4.17
N ARG A 19 -8.64 -7.66 4.74
CA ARG A 19 -9.40 -8.54 5.64
C ARG A 19 -10.70 -9.11 5.06
N ASP A 20 -11.29 -8.45 4.07
CA ASP A 20 -12.62 -8.76 3.56
C ASP A 20 -12.56 -9.15 2.08
N ALA A 21 -12.73 -10.46 1.81
CA ALA A 21 -12.73 -11.00 0.46
C ALA A 21 -13.93 -10.52 -0.38
N LYS A 22 -15.09 -10.31 0.25
CA LYS A 22 -16.28 -9.81 -0.44
C LYS A 22 -16.06 -8.35 -0.86
N PHE A 23 -15.49 -7.54 0.04
CA PHE A 23 -15.16 -6.16 -0.28
C PHE A 23 -14.19 -6.05 -1.48
N ARG A 24 -13.15 -6.89 -1.53
CA ARG A 24 -12.22 -6.94 -2.69
C ARG A 24 -12.94 -7.20 -4.02
N LEU A 25 -13.87 -8.16 -4.03
CA LEU A 25 -14.68 -8.47 -5.21
C LEU A 25 -15.62 -7.32 -5.57
N GLU A 26 -16.28 -6.69 -4.60
CA GLU A 26 -17.19 -5.57 -4.86
C GLU A 26 -16.48 -4.34 -5.42
N CYS A 27 -15.29 -4.02 -4.90
CA CYS A 27 -14.53 -2.85 -5.33
C CYS A 27 -13.56 -3.11 -6.48
N GLN A 28 -13.44 -4.36 -6.95
CA GLN A 28 -12.49 -4.78 -7.98
C GLN A 28 -11.07 -4.30 -7.68
N LYS A 29 -10.60 -4.54 -6.46
CA LYS A 29 -9.25 -4.19 -6.01
C LYS A 29 -8.68 -5.25 -5.07
N PHE A 30 -7.36 -5.30 -5.01
CA PHE A 30 -6.65 -6.07 -3.99
C PHE A 30 -5.49 -5.26 -3.40
N ALA A 31 -4.95 -5.73 -2.28
CA ALA A 31 -3.76 -5.17 -1.65
C ALA A 31 -2.65 -6.20 -1.63
N ALA A 32 -1.41 -5.76 -1.86
CA ALA A 32 -0.22 -6.59 -1.84
C ALA A 32 0.85 -5.95 -0.94
N GLU A 33 1.50 -6.78 -0.14
CA GLU A 33 2.45 -6.35 0.87
C GLU A 33 3.89 -6.68 0.43
N GLY A 34 4.82 -5.73 0.62
CA GLY A 34 6.24 -5.89 0.29
C GLY A 34 6.69 -5.20 -1.01
N ILE A 35 7.93 -4.71 -1.01
CA ILE A 35 8.50 -3.96 -2.14
C ILE A 35 8.75 -4.82 -3.37
N GLU A 36 9.20 -6.06 -3.19
CA GLU A 36 9.52 -6.94 -4.31
C GLU A 36 8.26 -7.28 -5.11
N VAL A 37 7.11 -7.43 -4.44
CA VAL A 37 5.82 -7.62 -5.09
C VAL A 37 5.42 -6.37 -5.88
N LEU A 38 5.59 -5.18 -5.30
CA LEU A 38 5.33 -3.93 -6.00
C LEU A 38 6.22 -3.78 -7.25
N LYS A 39 7.53 -4.07 -7.13
CA LYS A 39 8.46 -4.04 -8.27
C LYS A 39 8.02 -5.00 -9.37
N GLU A 40 7.67 -6.23 -9.02
CA GLU A 40 7.19 -7.23 -9.99
C GLU A 40 5.91 -6.78 -10.70
N CYS A 41 4.95 -6.21 -9.97
CA CYS A 41 3.74 -5.64 -10.55
C CYS A 41 4.06 -4.50 -11.53
N VAL A 42 4.91 -3.55 -11.13
CA VAL A 42 5.34 -2.44 -11.99
C VAL A 42 6.06 -2.95 -13.25
N LEU A 43 6.97 -3.92 -13.10
CA LEU A 43 7.70 -4.52 -14.22
C LEU A 43 6.79 -5.25 -15.22
N THR A 44 5.66 -5.79 -14.76
CA THR A 44 4.66 -6.46 -15.60
C THR A 44 3.58 -5.52 -16.13
N GLY A 45 3.70 -4.21 -15.90
CA GLY A 45 2.75 -3.19 -16.34
C GLY A 45 1.50 -3.07 -15.48
N ASN A 46 1.44 -3.79 -14.35
CA ASN A 46 0.38 -3.67 -13.37
C ASN A 46 0.70 -2.55 -12.39
N TRP A 47 0.20 -1.35 -12.70
CA TRP A 47 0.46 -0.17 -11.88
C TRP A 47 -0.42 -0.13 -10.63
N PRO A 48 0.13 0.23 -9.46
CA PRO A 48 -0.66 0.41 -8.25
C PRO A 48 -1.55 1.66 -8.35
N LEU A 49 -2.67 1.65 -7.62
CA LEU A 49 -3.54 2.81 -7.42
C LEU A 49 -3.00 3.72 -6.31
N ASP A 50 -2.69 3.10 -5.17
CA ASP A 50 -2.17 3.75 -3.97
C ASP A 50 -1.04 2.89 -3.39
N VAL A 51 0.05 3.53 -2.94
CA VAL A 51 1.15 2.86 -2.22
C VAL A 51 1.28 3.48 -0.83
N PHE A 52 1.18 2.66 0.21
CA PHE A 52 1.29 3.06 1.61
C PHE A 52 2.65 2.61 2.15
N VAL A 53 3.46 3.54 2.63
CA VAL A 53 4.82 3.25 3.12
C VAL A 53 5.03 3.85 4.50
N ALA A 54 5.68 3.09 5.39
CA ALA A 54 6.02 3.56 6.73
C ALA A 54 6.98 4.75 6.68
N ASN A 55 6.61 5.82 7.39
CA ASN A 55 7.42 7.01 7.58
C ASN A 55 8.77 6.65 8.20
N ASN A 56 9.83 7.32 7.75
CA ASN A 56 11.19 7.16 8.23
C ASN A 56 11.82 5.77 8.03
N HIS A 57 11.15 4.85 7.33
CA HIS A 57 11.75 3.58 6.93
C HIS A 57 12.65 3.81 5.70
N PRO A 58 13.88 3.24 5.63
CA PRO A 58 14.79 3.44 4.49
C PRO A 58 14.17 3.16 3.11
N ILE A 59 13.24 2.19 3.07
CA ILE A 59 12.49 1.79 1.87
C ILE A 59 11.66 2.92 1.24
N SER A 60 11.27 3.94 2.02
CA SER A 60 10.45 5.06 1.55
C SER A 60 11.09 5.77 0.37
N LYS A 61 12.40 6.04 0.44
CA LYS A 61 13.16 6.66 -0.65
C LYS A 61 13.20 5.78 -1.89
N GLU A 62 13.31 4.47 -1.72
CA GLU A 62 13.31 3.52 -2.82
C GLU A 62 11.95 3.49 -3.54
N ILE A 63 10.85 3.56 -2.78
CA ILE A 63 9.49 3.67 -3.33
C ILE A 63 9.30 4.99 -4.08
N ASP A 64 9.72 6.10 -3.48
CA ASP A 64 9.61 7.42 -4.10
C ASP A 64 10.38 7.46 -5.44
N SER A 65 11.59 6.87 -5.50
CA SER A 65 12.36 6.75 -6.74
C SER A 65 11.75 5.78 -7.76
N LEU A 66 11.20 4.64 -7.30
CA LEU A 66 10.57 3.65 -8.18
C LEU A 66 9.35 4.22 -8.93
N LEU A 67 8.62 5.12 -8.28
CA LEU A 67 7.36 5.68 -8.77
C LEU A 67 7.52 7.14 -9.23
N GLU A 68 8.74 7.64 -9.31
CA GLU A 68 9.03 9.00 -9.77
C GLU A 68 8.49 9.21 -11.20
N GLY A 69 7.77 10.32 -11.39
CA GLY A 69 7.15 10.66 -12.68
C GLY A 69 5.88 9.88 -13.02
N THR A 70 5.37 9.03 -12.11
CA THR A 70 4.08 8.34 -12.27
C THR A 70 2.93 9.12 -11.61
N GLU A 71 1.69 8.79 -11.97
CA GLU A 71 0.49 9.34 -11.32
C GLU A 71 0.10 8.59 -10.02
N VAL A 72 0.92 7.62 -9.59
CA VAL A 72 0.65 6.81 -8.40
C VAL A 72 0.75 7.68 -7.15
N THR A 73 -0.26 7.59 -6.28
CA THR A 73 -0.22 8.31 -5.01
C THR A 73 0.55 7.50 -3.97
N VAL A 74 1.65 8.08 -3.46
CA VAL A 74 2.44 7.52 -2.36
C VAL A 74 2.03 8.17 -1.03
N TRP A 75 1.52 7.35 -0.13
CA TRP A 75 1.06 7.72 1.20
C TRP A 75 2.08 7.34 2.26
N HIS A 76 2.76 8.35 2.77
CA HIS A 76 3.70 8.26 3.89
C HIS A 76 2.90 8.22 5.22
N ILE A 77 2.83 7.04 5.83
CA ILE A 77 2.00 6.73 7.03
C ILE A 77 2.85 6.48 8.27
N GLU A 78 2.30 6.72 9.46
CA GLU A 78 2.98 6.35 10.71
C GLU A 78 3.30 4.85 10.75
N GLU A 79 4.49 4.48 11.24
CA GLU A 79 4.95 3.09 11.27
C GLU A 79 3.98 2.18 12.04
N SER A 80 3.34 2.68 13.09
CA SER A 80 2.31 1.96 13.86
C SER A 80 1.04 1.62 13.09
N ILE A 81 0.80 2.25 11.93
CA ILE A 81 -0.39 1.98 11.12
C ILE A 81 -0.24 0.68 10.34
N ILE A 82 0.95 0.37 9.83
CA ILE A 82 1.25 -0.87 9.10
C ILE A 82 0.80 -2.13 9.89
N PRO A 83 1.27 -2.36 11.14
CA PRO A 83 0.84 -3.54 11.90
C PRO A 83 -0.64 -3.48 12.31
N SER A 84 -1.27 -2.31 12.30
CA SER A 84 -2.70 -2.18 12.60
C SER A 84 -3.62 -2.62 11.45
N VAL A 85 -3.11 -2.66 10.21
CA VAL A 85 -3.87 -3.05 9.02
C VAL A 85 -3.45 -4.40 8.46
N ALA A 86 -2.16 -4.73 8.56
CA ALA A 86 -1.59 -5.97 8.07
C ALA A 86 -2.28 -7.21 8.67
N THR A 87 -2.24 -8.29 7.91
CA THR A 87 -2.76 -9.61 8.28
C THR A 87 -1.65 -10.66 8.38
N THR A 88 -0.42 -10.29 8.02
CA THR A 88 0.79 -11.11 8.11
C THR A 88 1.38 -11.08 9.52
N VAL A 89 2.13 -12.12 9.88
CA VAL A 89 2.81 -12.21 11.19
C VAL A 89 3.97 -11.21 11.27
N THR A 90 4.62 -10.93 10.15
CA THR A 90 5.71 -9.96 10.02
C THR A 90 5.36 -8.91 8.97
N PRO A 91 4.59 -7.88 9.35
CA PRO A 91 4.17 -6.83 8.44
C PRO A 91 5.34 -6.15 7.74
N GLN A 92 5.28 -6.09 6.41
CA GLN A 92 6.25 -5.35 5.60
C GLN A 92 5.97 -3.84 5.69
N PRO A 93 7.01 -3.00 5.60
CA PRO A 93 6.90 -1.55 5.73
C PRO A 93 6.18 -0.86 4.55
N VAL A 94 5.74 -1.61 3.54
CA VAL A 94 5.04 -1.11 2.35
C VAL A 94 3.88 -2.02 1.98
N ILE A 95 2.74 -1.41 1.65
CA ILE A 95 1.55 -2.10 1.14
C ILE A 95 1.01 -1.30 -0.04
N SER A 96 0.77 -1.95 -1.16
CA SER A 96 0.27 -1.34 -2.39
C SER A 96 -1.13 -1.86 -2.71
N THR A 97 -1.95 -1.07 -3.36
CA THR A 97 -3.28 -1.49 -3.85
C THR A 97 -3.31 -1.47 -5.35
N PHE A 98 -4.04 -2.41 -5.95
CA PHE A 98 -4.09 -2.63 -7.39
C PHE A 98 -5.53 -2.88 -7.83
N PRO A 99 -5.89 -2.56 -9.07
CA PRO A 99 -7.15 -3.00 -9.66
C PRO A 99 -7.16 -4.54 -9.78
N HIS A 100 -8.34 -5.13 -9.71
CA HIS A 100 -8.56 -6.51 -10.10
C HIS A 100 -8.76 -6.51 -11.62
N ASN A 101 -7.86 -7.19 -12.35
CA ASN A 101 -7.96 -7.37 -13.80
C ASN A 101 -8.91 -8.51 -14.15
#